data_AF-A0A3C2E9F1-F1
#
_entry.id   AF-A0A3C2E9F1-F1
#
_cell.length_a   1.000
_cell.length_b   1.000
_cell.length_c   1.000
_cell.angle_alpha   90.00
_cell.angle_beta   90.00
_cell.angle_gamma   90.00
#
_symmetry.space_group_name_H-M   'P 1'
#
loop_
_entity.id
_entity.type
_entity.pdbx_description
1 polymer ?
#
loop_
_entity_poly.entity_id
_entity_poly.type
_entity_poly.pdbx_seq_one_letter_code
_entity_poly.pdbx_strand_id
1 'polypeptide(L)'
;ESATQLRLALTTTDGTYIMDQVREAFDSARNALSTQYSGAYIFGGTRADTNPVTATSLADLMAAPAAGDVFQNASRRTAVKLDDNLTLETGVLASDVGTDLMASFKRIAEYNAGANGPFNGTLTDQQQTFIQGEMQNILAAFDGINAQVAANGALQNRVEGLVKSQQQKADYLSQLIGSIEDVDMAEAATRLQQAQNAVDVSALTFSTLSQVSLLPFLR
;
A
#
# COMPACT_ATOMS: atom_id res chain seq x y z
N GLU A 1 -0.69 11.69 21.35
CA GLU A 1 0.11 12.50 22.30
C GLU A 1 0.16 13.98 21.94
N SER A 2 0.46 14.33 20.69
CA SER A 2 0.52 15.72 20.20
C SER A 2 -0.73 16.57 20.48
N ALA A 3 -1.94 16.04 20.30
CA ALA A 3 -3.19 16.77 20.58
C ALA A 3 -3.40 17.07 22.09
N THR A 4 -2.90 16.21 22.98
CA THR A 4 -3.00 16.40 24.43
C THR A 4 -1.97 17.43 24.91
N GLN A 5 -0.77 17.43 24.32
CA GLN A 5 0.27 18.43 24.57
C GLN A 5 -0.14 19.82 24.08
N LEU A 6 -0.81 19.94 22.92
CA LEU A 6 -1.37 21.21 22.44
C LEU A 6 -2.42 21.81 23.39
N ARG A 7 -3.29 20.96 23.98
CA ARG A 7 -4.27 21.39 24.99
C ARG A 7 -3.61 21.89 26.27
N LEU A 8 -2.53 21.24 26.70
CA LEU A 8 -1.77 21.67 27.88
C LEU A 8 -1.02 22.99 27.61
N ALA A 9 -0.55 23.19 26.37
CA ALA A 9 0.08 24.43 25.94
C ALA A 9 -0.88 25.64 25.99
N LEU A 10 -2.15 25.44 25.64
CA LEU A 10 -3.17 26.48 25.78
C LEU A 10 -3.43 26.88 27.23
N THR A 11 -3.33 25.95 28.19
CA THR A 11 -3.51 26.28 29.61
C THR A 11 -2.36 27.09 30.20
N THR A 12 -1.17 27.05 29.59
CA THR A 12 0.00 27.77 30.07
C THR A 12 -0.01 29.25 29.63
N THR A 13 -0.91 29.64 28.71
CA THR A 13 -0.98 31.02 28.15
C THR A 13 0.35 31.51 27.57
N ASP A 14 1.37 30.66 27.42
CA ASP A 14 2.70 31.06 26.97
C ASP A 14 2.83 30.80 25.49
N GLY A 15 2.83 31.88 24.71
CA GLY A 15 2.96 31.84 23.26
C GLY A 15 4.28 31.24 22.79
N THR A 16 5.33 31.27 23.62
CA THR A 16 6.63 30.69 23.30
C THR A 16 6.53 29.17 23.23
N TYR A 17 5.89 28.56 24.22
CA TYR A 17 5.70 27.11 24.30
C TYR A 17 4.80 26.61 23.16
N ILE A 18 3.75 27.34 22.82
CA ILE A 18 2.89 26.99 21.66
C ILE A 18 3.70 26.99 20.36
N MET A 19 4.57 28.00 20.16
CA MET A 19 5.40 28.04 18.95
C MET A 19 6.40 26.90 18.87
N ASP A 20 6.96 26.46 20.00
CA ASP A 20 7.86 25.30 20.02
C ASP A 20 7.08 24.01 19.68
N GLN A 21 5.88 23.84 20.23
CA GLN A 21 5.00 22.72 19.88
C GLN A 21 4.58 22.73 18.41
N VAL A 22 4.33 23.91 17.82
CA VAL A 22 4.02 24.05 16.39
C VAL A 22 5.20 23.65 15.51
N ARG A 23 6.44 24.03 15.88
CA ARG A 23 7.65 23.62 15.16
C ARG A 23 7.86 22.11 15.22
N GLU A 24 7.72 21.52 16.40
CA GLU A 24 7.83 20.08 16.59
C GLU A 24 6.76 19.30 15.78
N ALA A 25 5.51 19.80 15.79
CA ALA A 25 4.44 19.22 15.00
C ALA A 25 4.69 19.34 13.48
N PHE A 26 5.25 20.47 13.02
CA PHE A 26 5.64 20.66 11.62
C PHE A 26 6.73 19.66 11.21
N ASP A 27 7.77 19.50 12.02
CA ASP A 27 8.86 18.56 11.73
C ASP A 27 8.36 17.11 11.69
N SER A 28 7.48 16.74 12.62
CA SER A 28 6.83 15.43 12.63
C SER A 28 5.99 15.18 11.38
N ALA A 29 5.16 16.16 10.98
CA ALA A 29 4.34 16.08 9.78
C ALA A 29 5.19 15.98 8.51
N ARG A 30 6.26 16.77 8.40
CA ARG A 30 7.23 16.70 7.31
C ARG A 30 7.87 15.32 7.24
N ASN A 31 8.35 14.80 8.36
CA ASN A 31 8.97 13.48 8.41
C ASN A 31 7.98 12.39 7.95
N ALA A 32 6.75 12.43 8.44
CA ALA A 32 5.69 11.52 8.01
C ALA A 32 5.40 11.59 6.51
N LEU A 33 5.29 12.79 5.95
CA LEU A 33 5.05 13.01 4.51
C LEU A 33 6.26 12.64 3.64
N SER A 34 7.47 12.64 4.22
CA SER A 34 8.70 12.20 3.58
C SER A 34 9.04 10.71 3.81
N THR A 35 8.10 9.91 4.31
CA THR A 35 8.32 8.48 4.56
C THR A 35 8.65 7.74 3.26
N GLN A 36 9.70 6.93 3.32
CA GLN A 36 10.15 6.07 2.22
C GLN A 36 9.81 4.61 2.49
N TYR A 37 9.41 3.90 1.43
CA TYR A 37 9.28 2.45 1.41
C TYR A 37 10.13 1.90 0.27
N SER A 38 11.07 1.00 0.60
CA SER A 38 12.00 0.40 -0.37
C SER A 38 12.77 1.41 -1.22
N GLY A 39 13.16 2.55 -0.62
CA GLY A 39 13.92 3.63 -1.30
C GLY A 39 13.07 4.57 -2.15
N ALA A 40 11.75 4.37 -2.22
CA ALA A 40 10.79 5.22 -2.93
C ALA A 40 9.92 6.00 -1.94
N TYR A 41 9.69 7.29 -2.20
CA TYR A 41 8.76 8.09 -1.40
C TYR A 41 7.30 7.67 -1.64
N ILE A 42 6.59 7.26 -0.58
CA ILE A 42 5.23 6.71 -0.68
C ILE A 42 4.23 7.80 -1.14
N PHE A 43 4.46 9.06 -0.71
CA PHE A 43 3.58 10.19 -0.99
C PHE A 43 4.01 11.06 -2.19
N GLY A 44 5.06 10.65 -2.92
CA GLY A 44 5.58 11.36 -4.10
C GLY A 44 4.78 11.17 -5.38
N GLY A 45 3.79 10.27 -5.38
CA GLY A 45 3.07 9.85 -6.59
C GLY A 45 4.02 9.19 -7.59
N THR A 46 3.92 9.55 -8.88
CA THR A 46 4.83 9.02 -9.91
C THR A 46 6.28 9.54 -9.81
N ARG A 47 6.59 10.48 -8.91
CA ARG A 47 7.95 10.94 -8.62
C ARG A 47 8.41 10.33 -7.29
N ALA A 48 8.92 9.11 -7.36
CA ALA A 48 9.42 8.35 -6.22
C ALA A 48 10.86 8.72 -5.81
N ASP A 49 11.61 9.40 -6.69
CA ASP A 49 13.05 9.67 -6.52
C ASP A 49 13.36 11.00 -5.81
N THR A 50 12.35 11.84 -5.58
CA THR A 50 12.51 13.18 -5.00
C THR A 50 11.63 13.35 -3.78
N ASN A 51 12.16 13.99 -2.73
CA ASN A 51 11.41 14.25 -1.51
C ASN A 51 10.14 15.05 -1.83
N PRO A 52 8.94 14.56 -1.47
CA PRO A 52 7.69 15.24 -1.78
C PRO A 52 7.51 16.58 -1.05
N VAL A 53 8.28 16.87 0.02
CA VAL A 53 8.22 18.12 0.77
C VAL A 53 9.56 18.84 0.71
N THR A 54 9.58 20.07 0.17
CA THR A 54 10.80 20.87 0.04
C THR A 54 11.03 21.85 1.19
N ALA A 55 9.98 22.20 1.93
CA ALA A 55 10.12 23.05 3.10
C ALA A 55 10.91 22.31 4.20
N THR A 56 12.02 22.91 4.63
CA THR A 56 12.86 22.37 5.72
C THR A 56 12.59 23.06 7.03
N SER A 57 11.98 24.24 6.99
CA SER A 57 11.64 25.03 8.16
C SER A 57 10.30 25.77 7.97
N LEU A 58 9.75 26.27 9.08
CA LEU A 58 8.58 27.13 9.07
C LEU A 58 8.82 28.44 8.29
N ALA A 59 10.08 28.91 8.25
CA ALA A 59 10.48 30.08 7.47
C ALA A 59 10.41 29.82 5.95
N ASP A 60 10.80 28.62 5.50
CA ASP A 60 10.65 28.23 4.09
C ASP A 60 9.19 28.14 3.68
N LEU A 61 8.33 27.67 4.59
CA LEU A 61 6.89 27.59 4.37
C LEU A 61 6.24 28.98 4.29
N MET A 62 6.70 29.94 5.10
CA MET A 62 6.28 31.34 5.00
C MET A 62 6.74 32.02 3.71
N ALA A 63 7.95 31.69 3.24
CA ALA A 63 8.52 32.26 2.02
C ALA A 63 7.82 31.75 0.75
N ALA A 64 7.15 30.60 0.81
CA ALA A 64 6.39 30.05 -0.29
C ALA A 64 5.10 30.88 -0.57
N PRO A 65 4.72 31.15 -1.84
CA PRO A 65 3.50 31.89 -2.17
C PRO A 65 2.23 31.19 -1.66
N ALA A 66 2.12 29.88 -1.85
CA ALA A 66 1.08 29.04 -1.28
C ALA A 66 1.68 27.86 -0.49
N ALA A 67 0.93 27.36 0.50
CA ALA A 67 1.31 26.14 1.23
C ALA A 67 1.31 24.87 0.35
N GLY A 68 0.71 24.94 -0.84
CA GLY A 68 0.80 23.89 -1.86
C GLY A 68 2.14 23.87 -2.62
N ASP A 69 2.85 24.99 -2.71
CA ASP A 69 4.05 25.13 -3.55
C ASP A 69 5.29 24.45 -2.96
N VAL A 70 5.24 24.15 -1.67
CA VAL A 70 6.28 23.40 -0.94
C VAL A 70 6.18 21.88 -1.16
N PHE A 71 5.16 21.44 -1.89
CA PHE A 71 5.02 20.05 -2.31
C PHE A 71 5.54 19.86 -3.75
N GLN A 72 6.48 18.94 -3.91
CA GLN A 72 7.01 18.51 -5.22
C GLN A 72 6.55 17.10 -5.60
N ASN A 73 5.33 16.71 -5.24
CA ASN A 73 4.74 15.47 -5.71
C ASN A 73 4.29 15.58 -7.18
N ALA A 74 4.25 14.44 -7.88
CA ALA A 74 3.67 14.41 -9.22
C ALA A 74 2.16 14.66 -9.17
N SER A 75 1.60 15.20 -10.26
CA SER A 75 0.15 15.36 -10.46
C SER A 75 -0.59 14.04 -10.72
N ARG A 76 0.14 12.93 -10.88
CA ARG A 76 -0.41 11.60 -11.08
C ARG A 76 -0.16 10.72 -9.85
N ARG A 77 -1.22 10.06 -9.39
CA ARG A 77 -1.19 9.07 -8.32
C ARG A 77 -0.54 7.78 -8.83
N THR A 78 0.18 7.09 -7.95
CA THR A 78 0.73 5.76 -8.26
C THR A 78 -0.42 4.76 -8.35
N ALA A 79 -0.47 4.04 -9.46
CA ALA A 79 -1.47 3.03 -9.73
C ALA A 79 -0.78 1.67 -9.90
N VAL A 80 -1.24 0.66 -9.17
CA VAL A 80 -0.74 -0.71 -9.25
C VAL A 80 -1.79 -1.54 -9.99
N LYS A 81 -1.36 -2.24 -11.04
CA LYS A 81 -2.19 -3.27 -11.68
C LYS A 81 -2.15 -4.53 -10.84
N LEU A 82 -3.30 -4.96 -10.33
CA LEU A 82 -3.45 -6.20 -9.56
C LEU A 82 -3.96 -7.38 -10.40
N ASP A 83 -4.57 -7.09 -11.55
CA ASP A 83 -5.06 -8.08 -12.52
C ASP A 83 -5.13 -7.41 -13.90
N ASP A 84 -5.29 -8.19 -14.97
CA ASP A 84 -5.36 -7.70 -16.35
C ASP A 84 -6.44 -6.63 -16.55
N ASN A 85 -7.48 -6.65 -15.71
CA ASN A 85 -8.59 -5.70 -15.73
C ASN A 85 -8.80 -4.91 -14.42
N LEU A 86 -7.86 -5.00 -13.45
CA LEU A 86 -7.98 -4.29 -12.17
C LEU A 86 -6.72 -3.46 -11.90
N THR A 87 -6.87 -2.13 -12.05
CA THR A 87 -5.87 -1.16 -11.62
C THR A 87 -6.37 -0.47 -10.34
N LEU A 88 -5.57 -0.51 -9.28
CA LEU A 88 -5.84 0.18 -8.02
C LEU A 88 -4.91 1.38 -7.88
N GLU A 89 -5.49 2.56 -7.74
CA GLU A 89 -4.76 3.76 -7.35
C GLU A 89 -4.47 3.70 -5.85
N THR A 90 -3.21 3.48 -5.49
CA THR A 90 -2.76 3.41 -4.08
C THR A 90 -2.00 4.66 -3.66
N GLY A 91 -1.66 5.54 -4.62
CA GLY A 91 -0.93 6.77 -4.36
C GLY A 91 -1.82 7.84 -3.72
N VAL A 92 -1.59 8.09 -2.44
CA VAL A 92 -2.03 9.33 -1.78
C VAL A 92 -0.93 10.36 -1.99
N LEU A 93 -1.26 11.53 -2.53
CA LEU A 93 -0.28 12.58 -2.76
C LEU A 93 -0.04 13.35 -1.46
N ALA A 94 1.22 13.74 -1.22
CA ALA A 94 1.56 14.61 -0.09
C ALA A 94 0.78 15.93 -0.12
N SER A 95 0.53 16.49 -1.30
CA SER A 95 -0.32 17.68 -1.48
C SER A 95 -1.76 17.47 -1.00
N ASP A 96 -2.33 16.28 -1.20
CA ASP A 96 -3.76 16.06 -0.94
C ASP A 96 -4.06 15.91 0.56
N VAL A 97 -3.05 15.55 1.36
CA VAL A 97 -3.19 15.30 2.80
C VAL A 97 -2.47 16.36 3.62
N GLY A 98 -1.38 16.92 3.08
CA GLY A 98 -0.52 17.87 3.77
C GLY A 98 -0.86 19.33 3.52
N THR A 99 -1.58 19.70 2.44
CA THR A 99 -1.81 21.12 2.11
C THR A 99 -2.55 21.87 3.21
N ASP A 100 -3.64 21.30 3.75
CA ASP A 100 -4.43 21.98 4.78
C ASP A 100 -3.66 22.11 6.11
N LEU A 101 -2.86 21.10 6.43
CA LEU A 101 -2.00 21.10 7.62
C LEU A 101 -0.86 22.12 7.49
N MET A 102 -0.16 22.14 6.34
CA MET A 102 0.90 23.13 6.07
C MET A 102 0.34 24.54 5.86
N ALA A 103 -0.87 24.70 5.33
CA ALA A 103 -1.53 26.00 5.28
C ALA A 103 -1.80 26.54 6.69
N SER A 104 -2.17 25.65 7.61
CA SER A 104 -2.40 26.02 9.01
C SER A 104 -1.11 26.46 9.69
N PHE A 105 -0.04 25.69 9.52
CA PHE A 105 1.29 26.07 10.02
C PHE A 105 1.80 27.39 9.42
N LYS A 106 1.57 27.60 8.12
CA LYS A 106 1.90 28.87 7.45
C LYS A 106 1.16 30.05 8.07
N ARG A 107 -0.15 29.94 8.29
CA ARG A 107 -0.96 31.00 8.92
C ARG A 107 -0.47 31.34 10.33
N ILE A 108 -0.10 30.33 11.13
CA ILE A 108 0.45 30.54 12.48
C ILE A 108 1.77 31.32 12.41
N ALA A 109 2.64 30.94 11.47
CA ALA A 109 3.94 31.56 11.28
C ALA A 109 3.82 33.01 10.76
N GLU A 110 2.94 33.26 9.80
CA GLU A 110 2.60 34.60 9.30
C GLU A 110 2.01 35.48 10.40
N TYR A 111 1.14 34.94 11.24
CA TYR A 111 0.57 35.67 12.37
C TYR A 111 1.64 36.02 13.41
N ASN A 112 2.57 35.10 13.68
CA ASN A 112 3.69 35.34 14.58
C ASN A 112 4.68 36.40 14.06
N ALA A 113 4.87 36.50 12.75
CA ALA A 113 5.75 37.50 12.12
C ALA A 113 5.05 38.83 11.80
N GLY A 114 3.71 38.86 11.86
CA GLY A 114 2.90 40.03 11.54
C GLY A 114 2.76 41.02 12.70
N ALA A 115 1.90 42.03 12.50
CA ALA A 115 1.68 43.12 13.46
C ALA A 115 1.13 42.69 14.84
N ASN A 116 0.62 41.45 14.95
CA ASN A 116 0.10 40.88 16.20
C ASN A 116 1.06 39.86 16.85
N GLY A 117 2.29 39.76 16.35
CA GLY A 117 3.37 38.98 16.96
C GLY A 117 4.45 39.86 17.60
N PRO A 118 5.49 39.28 18.21
CA PRO A 118 5.74 37.84 18.36
C PRO A 118 4.91 37.20 19.48
N PHE A 119 4.73 35.88 19.41
CA PHE A 119 4.20 35.08 20.53
C PHE A 119 5.28 34.94 21.62
N ASN A 120 5.66 36.04 22.27
CA ASN A 120 6.67 36.08 23.33
C ASN A 120 6.01 36.30 24.70
N GLY A 121 5.74 35.21 25.42
CA GLY A 121 5.10 35.25 26.74
C GLY A 121 3.57 35.17 26.68
N THR A 122 2.89 35.84 27.62
CA THR A 122 1.45 35.67 27.83
C THR A 122 0.62 36.09 26.61
N LEU A 123 -0.15 35.15 26.07
CA LEU A 123 -1.02 35.35 24.91
C LEU A 123 -2.13 36.35 25.20
N THR A 124 -2.33 37.29 24.28
CA THR A 124 -3.50 38.18 24.30
C THR A 124 -4.78 37.41 23.93
N ASP A 125 -5.95 37.91 24.32
CA ASP A 125 -7.24 37.29 24.00
C ASP A 125 -7.44 37.09 22.48
N GLN A 126 -6.91 38.04 21.69
CA GLN A 126 -6.93 37.98 20.22
C GLN A 126 -6.04 36.85 19.69
N GLN A 127 -4.86 36.67 20.27
CA GLN A 127 -3.94 35.58 19.93
C GLN A 127 -4.53 34.22 20.33
N GLN A 128 -5.17 34.12 21.49
CA GLN A 128 -5.83 32.89 21.94
C GLN A 128 -6.98 32.49 21.01
N THR A 129 -7.82 33.44 20.60
CA THR A 129 -8.93 33.18 19.68
C THR A 129 -8.42 32.72 18.31
N PHE A 130 -7.33 33.33 17.83
CA PHE A 130 -6.68 32.91 16.59
C PHE A 130 -6.16 31.47 16.67
N ILE A 131 -5.40 31.13 17.72
CA ILE A 131 -4.87 29.77 17.91
C ILE A 131 -5.99 28.75 18.06
N GLN A 132 -7.08 29.08 18.77
CA GLN A 132 -8.24 28.20 18.89
C GLN A 132 -8.90 27.91 17.54
N GLY A 133 -9.07 28.93 16.70
CA GLY A 133 -9.58 28.74 15.33
C GLY A 133 -8.64 27.86 14.50
N GLU A 134 -7.34 28.07 14.63
CA GLU A 134 -6.36 27.30 13.86
C GLU A 134 -6.24 25.86 14.33
N MET A 135 -6.42 25.58 15.63
CA MET A 135 -6.55 24.21 16.12
C MET A 135 -7.74 23.48 15.49
N GLN A 136 -8.87 24.16 15.26
CA GLN A 136 -10.02 23.54 14.60
C GLN A 136 -9.69 23.18 13.14
N ASN A 137 -8.96 24.06 12.43
CA ASN A 137 -8.47 23.77 11.08
C ASN A 137 -7.53 22.56 11.06
N ILE A 138 -6.63 22.46 12.04
CA ILE A 138 -5.71 21.32 12.19
C ILE A 138 -6.49 20.04 12.49
N LEU A 139 -7.49 20.07 13.37
CA LEU A 139 -8.34 18.92 13.67
C LEU A 139 -9.11 18.45 12.42
N ALA A 140 -9.67 19.38 11.65
CA ALA A 140 -10.34 19.05 10.38
C ALA A 140 -9.39 18.43 9.36
N ALA A 141 -8.14 18.93 9.27
CA ALA A 141 -7.11 18.31 8.45
C ALA A 141 -6.85 16.87 8.90
N PHE A 142 -6.68 16.62 10.21
CA PHE A 142 -6.51 15.27 10.77
C PHE A 142 -7.67 14.33 10.45
N ASP A 143 -8.92 14.81 10.49
CA ASP A 143 -10.08 14.01 10.08
C ASP A 143 -10.01 13.61 8.60
N GLY A 144 -9.53 14.50 7.73
CA GLY A 144 -9.22 14.19 6.33
C GLY A 144 -8.15 13.11 6.18
N ILE A 145 -7.06 13.18 6.96
CA ILE A 145 -6.02 12.15 6.99
C ILE A 145 -6.62 10.80 7.44
N ASN A 146 -7.42 10.80 8.50
CA ASN A 146 -8.06 9.59 9.02
C ASN A 146 -9.00 8.96 8.00
N ALA A 147 -9.76 9.76 7.25
CA ALA A 147 -10.60 9.27 6.15
C ALA A 147 -9.76 8.58 5.06
N GLN A 148 -8.59 9.13 4.75
CA GLN A 148 -7.68 8.52 3.77
C GLN A 148 -7.04 7.21 4.29
N VAL A 149 -6.70 7.15 5.58
CA VAL A 149 -6.24 5.90 6.23
C VAL A 149 -7.34 4.83 6.18
N ALA A 150 -8.59 5.21 6.46
CA ALA A 150 -9.73 4.31 6.37
C ALA A 150 -9.94 3.81 4.93
N ALA A 151 -9.84 4.68 3.93
CA ALA A 151 -9.91 4.29 2.52
C ALA A 151 -8.80 3.29 2.15
N ASN A 152 -7.57 3.54 2.60
CA ASN A 152 -6.45 2.62 2.39
C ASN A 152 -6.68 1.26 3.06
N GLY A 153 -7.26 1.22 4.27
CA GLY A 153 -7.63 -0.04 4.94
C GLY A 153 -8.72 -0.81 4.19
N ALA A 154 -9.70 -0.12 3.61
CA ALA A 154 -10.71 -0.74 2.75
C ALA A 154 -10.09 -1.32 1.47
N LEU A 155 -9.12 -0.62 0.88
CA LEU A 155 -8.34 -1.14 -0.25
C LEU A 155 -7.53 -2.37 0.14
N GLN A 156 -6.86 -2.37 1.29
CA GLN A 156 -6.13 -3.53 1.80
C GLN A 156 -7.03 -4.76 1.90
N ASN A 157 -8.20 -4.63 2.53
CA ASN A 157 -9.17 -5.73 2.63
C ASN A 157 -9.60 -6.25 1.25
N ARG A 158 -9.77 -5.37 0.27
CA ARG A 158 -10.10 -5.74 -1.10
C ARG A 158 -8.96 -6.53 -1.76
N VAL A 159 -7.72 -6.09 -1.58
CA VAL A 159 -6.53 -6.79 -2.11
C VAL A 159 -6.40 -8.17 -1.48
N GLU A 160 -6.56 -8.29 -0.16
CA GLU A 160 -6.50 -9.59 0.54
C GLU A 160 -7.57 -10.56 0.04
N GLY A 161 -8.80 -10.08 -0.21
CA GLY A 161 -9.86 -10.88 -0.81
C GLY A 161 -9.53 -11.38 -2.21
N LEU A 162 -8.90 -10.53 -3.04
CA LEU A 162 -8.47 -10.92 -4.39
C LEU A 162 -7.34 -11.95 -4.37
N VAL A 163 -6.35 -11.78 -3.48
CA VAL A 163 -5.26 -12.76 -3.29
C VAL A 163 -5.85 -14.12 -2.91
N LYS A 164 -6.80 -14.15 -1.97
CA LYS A 164 -7.47 -15.39 -1.56
C LYS A 164 -8.24 -16.04 -2.72
N SER A 165 -8.95 -15.25 -3.53
CA SER A 165 -9.68 -15.76 -4.69
C SER A 165 -8.72 -16.30 -5.77
N GLN A 166 -7.59 -15.65 -6.02
CA GLN A 166 -6.58 -16.13 -6.96
C GLN A 166 -5.94 -17.43 -6.46
N GLN A 167 -5.63 -17.56 -5.17
CA GLN A 167 -5.12 -18.81 -4.60
C GLN A 167 -6.12 -19.96 -4.79
N GLN A 168 -7.41 -19.73 -4.51
CA GLN A 168 -8.45 -20.75 -4.73
C GLN A 168 -8.55 -21.18 -6.20
N LYS A 169 -8.38 -20.26 -7.15
CA LYS A 169 -8.32 -20.59 -8.58
C LYS A 169 -7.09 -21.42 -8.92
N ALA A 170 -5.93 -21.05 -8.38
CA ALA A 170 -4.70 -21.81 -8.59
C ALA A 170 -4.82 -23.24 -8.03
N ASP A 171 -5.38 -23.40 -6.83
CA ASP A 171 -5.61 -24.70 -6.20
C ASP A 171 -6.59 -25.55 -7.02
N TYR A 172 -7.69 -24.95 -7.51
CA TYR A 172 -8.65 -25.63 -8.38
C TYR A 172 -8.03 -26.08 -9.70
N LEU A 173 -7.25 -25.22 -10.36
CA LEU A 173 -6.54 -25.59 -11.58
C LEU A 173 -5.49 -26.67 -11.33
N SER A 174 -4.80 -26.64 -10.19
CA SER A 174 -3.84 -27.67 -9.80
C SER A 174 -4.53 -29.02 -9.57
N GLN A 175 -5.71 -29.03 -8.93
CA GLN A 175 -6.51 -30.24 -8.77
C GLN A 175 -7.04 -30.76 -10.11
N LEU A 176 -7.48 -29.89 -11.02
CA LEU A 176 -7.90 -30.30 -12.36
C LEU A 176 -6.75 -30.92 -13.14
N ILE A 177 -5.56 -30.30 -13.12
CA ILE A 177 -4.37 -30.84 -13.76
C ILE A 177 -4.00 -32.19 -13.14
N GLY A 178 -3.93 -32.28 -11.80
CA GLY A 178 -3.70 -33.54 -11.09
C GLY A 178 -4.71 -34.62 -11.48
N SER A 179 -6.00 -34.30 -11.55
CA SER A 179 -7.03 -35.27 -11.96
C SER A 179 -6.93 -35.75 -13.42
N ILE A 180 -6.25 -34.99 -14.29
CA ILE A 180 -6.03 -35.34 -15.70
C ILE A 180 -4.69 -36.06 -15.88
N GLU A 181 -3.65 -35.64 -15.14
CA GLU A 181 -2.28 -36.14 -15.24
C GLU A 181 -2.02 -37.36 -14.36
N ASP A 182 -2.69 -37.47 -13.22
CA ASP A 182 -2.63 -38.64 -12.34
C ASP A 182 -3.29 -39.82 -13.05
N VAL A 183 -2.46 -40.60 -13.75
CA VAL A 183 -2.83 -41.94 -14.17
C VAL A 183 -3.10 -42.75 -12.90
N ASP A 184 -4.31 -43.26 -12.75
CA ASP A 184 -4.63 -44.20 -11.68
C ASP A 184 -3.67 -45.40 -11.80
N MET A 185 -2.67 -45.45 -10.90
CA MET A 185 -1.63 -46.46 -10.92
C MET A 185 -2.22 -47.86 -10.75
N ALA A 186 -3.40 -48.00 -10.14
CA ALA A 186 -4.10 -49.28 -10.06
C ALA A 186 -4.70 -49.68 -11.41
N GLU A 187 -5.26 -48.74 -12.18
CA GLU A 187 -5.73 -49.01 -13.55
C GLU A 187 -4.57 -49.28 -14.50
N ALA A 188 -3.48 -48.51 -14.42
CA ALA A 188 -2.28 -48.72 -15.21
C ALA A 188 -1.62 -50.07 -14.90
N ALA A 189 -1.52 -50.46 -13.62
CA ALA A 189 -1.02 -51.78 -13.22
C ALA A 189 -1.93 -52.90 -13.75
N THR A 190 -3.25 -52.71 -13.72
CA THR A 190 -4.21 -53.69 -14.25
C THR A 190 -4.07 -53.84 -15.77
N ARG A 191 -3.97 -52.73 -16.51
CA ARG A 191 -3.74 -52.74 -17.96
C ARG A 191 -2.38 -53.35 -18.31
N LEU A 192 -1.35 -53.09 -17.52
CA LEU A 192 -0.02 -53.71 -17.68
C LEU A 192 -0.09 -55.22 -17.48
N GLN A 193 -0.76 -55.70 -16.43
CA GLN A 193 -0.96 -57.13 -16.16
C GLN A 193 -1.73 -57.80 -17.30
N GLN A 194 -2.77 -57.15 -17.82
CA GLN A 194 -3.53 -57.64 -18.97
C GLN A 194 -2.68 -57.70 -20.25
N ALA A 195 -1.85 -56.68 -20.49
CA ALA A 195 -0.94 -56.64 -21.63
C ALA A 195 0.14 -57.73 -21.53
N GLN A 196 0.71 -57.96 -20.35
CA GLN A 196 1.67 -59.05 -20.10
C GLN A 196 1.03 -60.41 -20.38
N ASN A 197 -0.17 -60.66 -19.83
CA ASN A 197 -0.90 -61.90 -20.11
C ASN A 197 -1.18 -62.08 -21.62
N ALA A 198 -1.59 -61.02 -22.31
CA ALA A 198 -1.84 -61.08 -23.75
C ALA A 198 -0.58 -61.38 -24.56
N VAL A 199 0.57 -60.82 -24.17
CA VAL A 199 1.88 -61.10 -24.78
C VAL A 199 2.31 -62.54 -24.52
N ASP A 200 2.17 -63.04 -23.29
CA ASP A 200 2.51 -64.43 -22.93
C ASP A 200 1.65 -65.44 -23.71
N VAL A 201 0.35 -65.16 -23.84
CA VAL A 201 -0.57 -65.97 -24.65
C VAL A 201 -0.21 -65.91 -26.14
N SER A 202 0.17 -64.73 -26.64
CA SER A 202 0.62 -64.55 -28.04
C SER A 202 1.93 -65.30 -28.30
N ALA A 203 2.86 -65.32 -27.33
CA ALA A 203 4.11 -66.08 -27.42
C ALA A 203 3.87 -67.59 -27.38
N LEU A 204 2.96 -68.06 -26.52
CA LEU A 204 2.58 -69.48 -26.45
C LEU A 204 1.90 -69.95 -27.74
N THR A 205 0.96 -69.17 -28.27
CA THR A 205 0.28 -69.47 -29.55
C THR A 205 1.23 -69.42 -30.74
N PHE A 206 2.19 -68.50 -30.76
CA PHE A 206 3.26 -68.49 -31.76
C PHE A 206 4.15 -69.74 -31.66
N SER A 207 4.51 -70.15 -30.44
CA SER A 207 5.29 -71.38 -30.19
C SER A 207 4.54 -72.64 -30.64
N THR A 208 3.26 -72.78 -30.32
CA THR A 208 2.45 -73.93 -30.78
C THR A 208 2.26 -73.93 -32.29
N LEU A 209 2.01 -72.78 -32.94
CA LEU A 209 1.95 -72.68 -34.40
C LEU A 209 3.29 -73.04 -35.06
N SER A 210 4.43 -72.64 -34.45
CA SER A 210 5.76 -73.01 -34.96
C SER A 210 6.06 -74.52 -34.84
N GLN A 211 5.49 -75.19 -33.82
CA GLN A 211 5.62 -76.64 -33.61
C GLN A 211 4.67 -77.46 -34.48
N VAL A 212 3.51 -76.92 -34.86
CA VAL A 212 2.54 -77.53 -35.80
C VAL A 212 2.97 -77.30 -37.27
N SER A 213 4.24 -76.99 -37.51
CA SER A 213 4.83 -77.01 -38.85
C SER A 213 4.56 -78.36 -39.53
N LEU A 214 3.96 -78.33 -40.72
CA LEU A 214 3.50 -79.49 -41.51
C LEU A 214 4.62 -80.41 -42.04
N LEU A 215 5.88 -80.20 -41.65
CA LEU A 215 7.02 -81.04 -42.06
C LEU A 215 6.94 -82.52 -41.63
N PRO A 216 6.31 -82.93 -40.51
CA PRO A 216 6.16 -84.34 -40.15
C PRO A 216 5.12 -85.09 -40.99
N PHE A 217 4.24 -84.38 -41.72
CA PHE A 217 3.17 -85.00 -42.53
C PHE A 217 3.57 -85.23 -44.00
N LEU A 218 4.80 -84.85 -44.40
CA LEU A 218 5.36 -85.05 -45.74
C LEU A 218 6.50 -86.10 -45.76
N ARG A 219 6.43 -87.13 -44.90
CA ARG A 219 7.26 -88.34 -45.03
C ARG A 219 6.40 -89.59 -45.17
#